data_AF-X1GQV2-F1
#
_entry.id   AF-X1GQV2-F1
#
_cell.length_a   1.000
_cell.length_b   1.000
_cell.length_c   1.000
_cell.angle_alpha   90.00
_cell.angle_beta   90.00
_cell.angle_gamma   90.00
#
_symmetry.space_group_name_H-M   'P 1'
#
loop_
_entity.id
_entity.type
_entity.pdbx_description
1 polymer ?
#
loop_
_entity_poly.entity_id
_entity_poly.type
_entity_poly.pdbx_seq_one_letter_code
_entity_poly.pdbx_strand_id
1 'polypeptide(L)'
;FKFFVEEGQLQSETVGRFRQYPLMLAWAVTIHKSQGKTFDKVVIDIGRGTFSYGQVYVALSRCTTLEGIVLRKPILKKHIWTDYRVVDFLTKYQYTKAEQSCSVDDKIEMIKRAIENNTALQMVYLKPNDEKTSRTVIPKAVGEMEYRSSKYLGMQAFCLKRNDDRVFRIDRILEIEEV
;
A
#
# COMPACT_ATOMS: atom_id res chain seq x y z
N PHE A 1 -21.99 -16.49 26.82
CA PHE A 1 -22.53 -15.22 27.34
C PHE A 1 -24.03 -15.43 27.54
N LYS A 2 -24.51 -15.28 28.77
CA LYS A 2 -25.94 -15.38 29.09
C LYS A 2 -26.52 -13.97 29.15
N PHE A 3 -27.57 -13.76 28.37
CA PHE A 3 -28.33 -12.51 28.35
C PHE A 3 -29.73 -12.81 28.87
N PHE A 4 -30.28 -11.90 29.66
CA PHE A 4 -31.63 -12.00 30.18
C PHE A 4 -32.34 -10.65 30.02
N VAL A 5 -33.66 -10.68 29.94
CA VAL A 5 -34.48 -9.47 29.83
C VAL A 5 -35.06 -9.20 31.21
N GLU A 6 -34.74 -8.05 31.77
CA GLU A 6 -35.27 -7.55 33.03
C GLU A 6 -35.80 -6.13 32.78
N GLU A 7 -37.07 -5.88 33.14
CA GLU A 7 -37.78 -4.61 32.90
C GLU A 7 -37.75 -4.11 31.43
N GLY A 8 -37.75 -5.05 30.48
CA GLY A 8 -37.71 -4.72 29.05
C GLY A 8 -36.33 -4.28 28.53
N GLN A 9 -35.29 -4.34 29.36
CA GLN A 9 -33.90 -4.09 28.98
C GLN A 9 -33.10 -5.39 28.87
N LEU A 10 -32.29 -5.49 27.83
CA LEU A 10 -31.37 -6.62 27.64
C LEU A 10 -30.17 -6.46 28.59
N GLN A 11 -30.10 -7.30 29.61
CA GLN A 11 -28.99 -7.34 30.55
C GLN A 11 -28.08 -8.55 30.27
N SER A 12 -26.79 -8.40 30.60
CA SER A 12 -25.79 -9.46 30.49
C SER A 12 -25.32 -9.91 31.87
N GLU A 13 -25.27 -11.22 32.09
CA GLU A 13 -24.74 -11.78 33.34
C GLU A 13 -23.26 -11.44 33.51
N THR A 14 -22.89 -10.87 34.67
CA THR A 14 -21.50 -10.54 34.98
C THR A 14 -20.73 -11.82 35.32
N VAL A 15 -19.95 -12.33 34.36
CA VAL A 15 -19.14 -13.55 34.52
C VAL A 15 -17.82 -13.32 35.28
N GLY A 16 -17.43 -12.07 35.51
CA GLY A 16 -16.22 -11.70 36.24
C GLY A 16 -16.07 -10.20 36.41
N ARG A 17 -15.39 -9.77 37.47
CA ARG A 17 -15.14 -8.36 37.77
C ARG A 17 -13.67 -8.11 38.11
N PHE A 18 -13.10 -7.06 37.55
CA PHE A 18 -11.76 -6.57 37.89
C PHE A 18 -11.87 -5.15 38.44
N ARG A 19 -11.27 -4.87 39.60
CA ARG A 19 -11.25 -3.54 40.24
C ARG A 19 -9.81 -3.07 40.38
N GLN A 20 -9.50 -1.97 39.71
CA GLN A 20 -8.18 -1.32 39.74
C GLN A 20 -8.37 0.18 39.50
N TYR A 21 -7.44 0.99 39.97
CA TYR A 21 -7.37 2.39 39.59
C TYR A 21 -7.12 2.51 38.08
N PRO A 22 -7.80 3.42 37.34
CA PRO A 22 -7.61 3.57 35.90
C PRO A 22 -6.32 4.35 35.57
N LEU A 23 -5.20 3.95 36.18
CA LEU A 23 -3.90 4.58 36.06
C LEU A 23 -2.85 3.54 35.68
N MET A 24 -1.91 3.93 34.83
CA MET A 24 -0.78 3.11 34.40
C MET A 24 0.41 4.01 34.08
N LEU A 25 1.62 3.53 34.38
CA LEU A 25 2.85 4.20 33.97
C LEU A 25 2.92 4.28 32.43
N ALA A 26 3.21 5.48 31.90
CA ALA A 26 3.11 5.76 30.47
C ALA A 26 4.41 6.29 29.82
N TRP A 27 5.51 6.38 30.57
CA TRP A 27 6.82 6.76 30.00
C TRP A 27 7.35 5.73 29.00
N ALA A 28 7.12 4.45 29.29
CA ALA A 28 7.40 3.35 28.37
C ALA A 28 6.08 2.66 28.05
N VAL A 29 5.76 2.54 26.76
CA VAL A 29 4.59 1.82 26.27
C VAL A 29 5.05 0.80 25.24
N THR A 30 4.33 -0.32 25.17
CA THR A 30 4.59 -1.30 24.11
C THR A 30 4.20 -0.73 22.75
N ILE A 31 4.88 -1.18 21.70
CA ILE A 31 4.57 -0.76 20.31
C ILE A 31 3.07 -0.98 20.00
N HIS A 32 2.49 -2.09 20.46
CA HIS A 32 1.06 -2.38 20.30
C HIS A 32 0.17 -1.33 20.98
N LYS A 33 0.52 -0.88 22.19
CA LYS A 33 -0.24 0.16 22.91
C LYS A 33 0.02 1.57 22.37
N SER A 34 1.09 1.75 21.59
CA SER A 34 1.41 3.00 20.91
C SER A 34 0.61 3.20 19.61
N GLN A 35 -0.01 2.14 19.07
CA GLN A 35 -0.76 2.22 17.82
C GLN A 35 -1.87 3.28 17.88
N GLY A 36 -1.91 4.16 16.87
CA GLY A 36 -2.85 5.29 16.83
C GLY A 36 -2.44 6.50 17.67
N LYS A 37 -1.29 6.44 18.37
CA LYS A 37 -0.71 7.59 19.07
C LYS A 37 0.33 8.29 18.20
N THR A 38 0.56 9.56 18.53
CA THR A 38 1.56 10.41 17.91
C THR A 38 2.46 10.97 19.00
N PHE A 39 3.77 10.97 18.76
CA PHE A 39 4.78 11.47 19.66
C PHE A 39 5.75 12.39 18.91
N ASP A 40 6.31 13.37 19.62
CA ASP A 40 7.33 14.26 19.04
C ASP A 40 8.74 13.67 19.15
N LYS A 41 9.00 12.90 20.21
CA LYS A 41 10.28 12.23 20.46
C LYS A 41 10.05 10.84 21.01
N VAL A 42 10.78 9.86 20.46
CA VAL A 42 10.66 8.45 20.87
C VAL A 42 12.02 7.79 20.91
N VAL A 43 12.23 6.96 21.94
CA VAL A 43 13.32 5.98 21.97
C VAL A 43 12.71 4.63 21.66
N ILE A 44 13.11 4.04 20.53
CA ILE A 44 12.58 2.76 20.06
C ILE A 44 13.59 1.66 20.39
N ASP A 45 13.16 0.70 21.20
CA ASP A 45 13.88 -0.53 21.47
C ASP A 45 13.08 -1.73 20.94
N ILE A 46 13.60 -2.36 19.89
CA ILE A 46 13.03 -3.58 19.31
C ILE A 46 13.61 -4.87 19.93
N GLY A 47 14.39 -4.76 21.00
CA GLY A 47 14.88 -5.91 21.78
C GLY A 47 15.74 -6.88 20.97
N ARG A 48 15.24 -8.12 20.79
CA ARG A 48 15.86 -9.19 19.97
C ARG A 48 15.32 -9.23 18.53
N GLY A 49 14.35 -8.38 18.20
CA GLY A 49 13.63 -8.38 16.92
C GLY A 49 12.13 -8.20 17.14
N THR A 50 11.41 -7.98 16.04
CA THR A 50 9.94 -7.94 16.04
C THR A 50 9.35 -9.34 15.93
N PHE A 51 8.14 -9.49 16.49
CA PHE A 51 7.42 -10.78 16.50
C PHE A 51 6.11 -10.73 15.70
N SER A 52 5.73 -9.57 15.17
CA SER A 52 4.50 -9.37 14.42
C SER A 52 4.73 -8.57 13.14
N TYR A 53 3.94 -8.85 12.11
CA TYR A 53 3.91 -8.12 10.85
C TYR A 53 3.58 -6.63 11.09
N GLY A 54 4.31 -5.74 10.43
CA GLY A 54 4.10 -4.29 10.53
C GLY A 54 4.54 -3.64 11.85
N GLN A 55 5.03 -4.39 12.84
CA GLN A 55 5.37 -3.84 14.16
C GLN A 55 6.48 -2.76 14.10
N VAL A 56 7.51 -2.96 13.28
CA VAL A 56 8.56 -1.93 13.05
C VAL A 56 7.95 -0.67 12.45
N TYR A 57 7.09 -0.84 11.44
CA TYR A 57 6.41 0.29 10.80
C TYR A 57 5.52 1.04 11.78
N VAL A 58 4.77 0.33 12.64
CA VAL A 58 3.97 0.97 13.70
C VAL A 58 4.88 1.80 14.59
N ALA A 59 5.99 1.25 15.09
CA ALA A 59 6.90 1.96 15.98
C ALA A 59 7.50 3.23 15.34
N LEU A 60 7.99 3.13 14.10
CA LEU A 60 8.58 4.26 13.38
C LEU A 60 7.55 5.34 13.05
N SER A 61 6.35 4.93 12.62
CA SER A 61 5.27 5.85 12.22
C SER A 61 4.60 6.57 13.40
N ARG A 62 4.99 6.30 14.66
CA ARG A 62 4.44 7.06 15.79
C ARG A 62 5.14 8.40 15.99
N CYS A 63 6.34 8.59 15.45
CA CYS A 63 7.06 9.85 15.56
C CYS A 63 6.71 10.78 14.39
N THR A 64 6.57 12.07 14.67
CA THR A 64 6.27 13.09 13.66
C THR A 64 7.46 13.45 12.78
N THR A 65 8.68 13.30 13.31
CA THR A 65 9.93 13.67 12.64
C THR A 65 10.96 12.57 12.75
N LEU A 66 11.91 12.51 11.81
CA LEU A 66 12.99 11.53 11.84
C LEU A 66 14.00 11.87 12.95
N GLU A 67 14.24 13.17 13.17
CA GLU A 67 15.12 13.71 14.20
C GLU A 67 14.62 13.39 15.62
N GLY A 68 13.30 13.20 15.78
CA GLY A 68 12.68 12.78 17.03
C GLY A 68 12.87 11.29 17.36
N ILE A 69 13.40 10.48 16.43
CA ILE A 69 13.56 9.04 16.61
C ILE A 69 14.99 8.72 17.06
N VAL A 70 15.11 8.01 18.19
CA VAL A 70 16.34 7.37 18.61
C VAL A 70 16.15 5.86 18.59
N LEU A 71 16.96 5.17 17.80
CA LEU A 71 16.98 3.71 17.77
C LEU A 71 18.01 3.19 18.75
N ARG A 72 17.60 2.38 19.72
CA ARG A 72 18.54 1.75 20.67
C ARG A 72 19.44 0.71 20.01
N LYS A 73 18.99 0.13 18.89
CA LYS A 73 19.72 -0.83 18.06
C LYS A 73 19.40 -0.59 16.58
N PRO A 74 20.33 -0.91 15.65
CA PRO A 74 20.06 -0.80 14.23
C PRO A 74 18.92 -1.73 13.79
N ILE A 75 18.01 -1.21 12.97
CA ILE A 75 16.94 -1.99 12.34
C ILE A 75 17.52 -2.67 11.10
N LEU A 76 17.42 -3.99 11.04
CA LEU A 76 17.87 -4.80 9.91
C LEU A 76 16.67 -5.20 9.04
N LYS A 77 16.91 -5.49 7.76
CA LYS A 77 15.84 -5.94 6.83
C LYS A 77 15.05 -7.13 7.36
N LYS A 78 15.72 -8.04 8.08
CA LYS A 78 15.09 -9.22 8.72
C LYS A 78 14.07 -8.88 9.81
N HIS A 79 14.01 -7.63 10.30
CA HIS A 79 12.99 -7.18 11.26
C HIS A 79 11.76 -6.60 10.56
N ILE A 80 11.83 -6.34 9.25
CA ILE A 80 10.72 -5.73 8.51
C ILE A 80 9.89 -6.86 7.94
N TRP A 81 8.79 -7.18 8.62
CA TRP A 81 7.88 -8.24 8.22
C TRP A 81 6.60 -7.64 7.65
N THR A 82 6.18 -8.12 6.49
CA THR A 82 4.92 -7.76 5.81
C THR A 82 4.13 -9.02 5.51
N ASP A 83 2.83 -8.99 5.81
CA ASP A 83 1.93 -10.10 5.48
C ASP A 83 1.57 -10.05 3.98
N TYR A 84 1.87 -11.12 3.25
CA TYR A 84 1.63 -11.21 1.81
C TYR A 84 0.14 -11.04 1.45
N ARG A 85 -0.78 -11.43 2.35
CA ARG A 85 -2.22 -11.30 2.12
C ARG A 85 -2.66 -9.83 2.09
N VAL A 86 -2.01 -8.99 2.90
CA VAL A 86 -2.26 -7.54 2.91
C VAL A 86 -1.72 -6.91 1.64
N VAL A 87 -0.54 -7.36 1.17
CA VAL A 87 0.04 -6.90 -0.10
C VAL A 87 -0.89 -7.26 -1.26
N ASP A 88 -1.28 -8.53 -1.39
CA ASP A 88 -2.21 -9.01 -2.42
C ASP A 88 -3.54 -8.25 -2.40
N PHE A 89 -4.13 -8.05 -1.21
CA PHE A 89 -5.36 -7.28 -1.05
C PHE A 89 -5.20 -5.83 -1.51
N LEU A 90 -4.16 -5.13 -1.07
CA LEU A 90 -3.92 -3.73 -1.45
C LEU A 90 -3.64 -3.59 -2.95
N THR A 91 -2.90 -4.54 -3.54
CA THR A 91 -2.64 -4.61 -4.97
C THR A 91 -3.95 -4.76 -5.74
N LYS A 92 -4.80 -5.74 -5.38
CA LYS A 92 -6.14 -5.93 -5.98
C LYS A 92 -7.03 -4.70 -5.85
N TYR A 93 -7.07 -4.10 -4.65
CA TYR A 93 -7.84 -2.89 -4.40
C TYR A 93 -7.39 -1.70 -5.27
N GLN A 94 -6.07 -1.56 -5.50
CA GLN A 94 -5.54 -0.53 -6.39
C GLN A 94 -5.96 -0.75 -7.84
N TYR A 95 -6.02 -2.00 -8.32
CA TYR A 95 -6.56 -2.30 -9.66
C TYR A 95 -8.03 -1.87 -9.76
N THR A 96 -8.86 -2.25 -8.80
CA THR A 96 -10.28 -1.85 -8.78
C THR A 96 -10.44 -0.33 -8.76
N LYS A 97 -9.63 0.38 -7.96
CA LYS A 97 -9.67 1.85 -7.91
C LYS A 97 -9.22 2.47 -9.24
N ALA A 98 -8.21 1.90 -9.89
CA ALA A 98 -7.74 2.36 -11.19
C ALA A 98 -8.79 2.14 -12.29
N GLU A 99 -9.48 1.00 -12.29
CA GLU A 99 -10.61 0.74 -13.21
C GLU A 99 -11.77 1.71 -12.99
N GLN A 100 -12.08 2.08 -11.75
CA GLN A 100 -13.10 3.08 -11.44
C GLN A 100 -12.72 4.49 -11.88
N SER A 101 -11.43 4.85 -11.80
CA SER A 101 -10.96 6.19 -12.16
C SER A 101 -10.79 6.38 -13.66
N CYS A 102 -10.43 5.32 -14.39
CA CYS A 102 -10.20 5.36 -15.82
C CYS A 102 -10.39 3.94 -16.35
N SER A 103 -11.46 3.74 -17.13
CA SER A 103 -11.76 2.43 -17.69
C SER A 103 -10.67 2.01 -18.67
N VAL A 104 -10.58 0.70 -18.96
CA VAL A 104 -9.61 0.20 -19.93
C VAL A 104 -9.83 0.86 -21.30
N ASP A 105 -11.09 1.14 -21.65
CA ASP A 105 -11.46 1.79 -22.91
C ASP A 105 -11.02 3.26 -22.94
N ASP A 106 -11.20 4.01 -21.86
CA ASP A 106 -10.72 5.40 -21.75
C ASP A 106 -9.19 5.46 -21.89
N LYS A 107 -8.47 4.52 -21.28
CA LYS A 107 -7.00 4.42 -21.42
C LYS A 107 -6.60 4.17 -22.87
N ILE A 108 -7.30 3.28 -23.57
CA ILE A 108 -7.03 3.01 -24.99
C ILE A 108 -7.27 4.28 -25.80
N GLU A 109 -8.34 5.02 -25.53
CA GLU A 109 -8.65 6.26 -26.24
C GLU A 109 -7.58 7.33 -26.02
N MET A 110 -7.14 7.53 -24.77
CA MET A 110 -6.02 8.43 -24.45
C MET A 110 -4.73 8.02 -25.17
N ILE A 111 -4.41 6.72 -25.18
CA ILE A 111 -3.23 6.21 -25.87
C ILE A 111 -3.33 6.44 -27.39
N LYS A 112 -4.51 6.20 -27.99
CA LYS A 112 -4.74 6.44 -29.43
C LYS A 112 -4.57 7.92 -29.78
N ARG A 113 -5.16 8.82 -28.99
CA ARG A 113 -5.01 10.27 -29.16
C ARG A 113 -3.54 10.70 -29.07
N ALA A 114 -2.80 10.14 -28.12
CA ALA A 114 -1.37 10.42 -27.97
C ALA A 114 -0.51 9.85 -29.11
N ILE A 115 -0.88 8.71 -29.70
CA ILE A 115 -0.21 8.16 -30.90
C ILE A 115 -0.44 9.10 -32.10
N GLU A 116 -1.67 9.59 -32.29
CA GLU A 116 -2.02 10.51 -33.38
C GLU A 116 -1.31 11.86 -33.24
N ASN A 117 -1.23 12.39 -32.01
CA ASN A 117 -0.59 13.68 -31.73
C ASN A 117 0.92 13.58 -31.50
N ASN A 118 1.48 12.36 -31.48
CA ASN A 118 2.88 12.08 -31.12
C ASN A 118 3.31 12.72 -29.79
N THR A 119 2.42 12.71 -28.79
CA THR A 119 2.66 13.28 -27.46
C THR A 119 3.23 12.26 -26.50
N ALA A 120 3.95 12.74 -25.49
CA ALA A 120 4.46 11.88 -24.44
C ALA A 120 3.37 11.63 -23.38
N LEU A 121 3.32 10.42 -22.86
CA LEU A 121 2.44 10.03 -21.77
C LEU A 121 3.25 9.80 -20.50
N GLN A 122 2.80 10.38 -19.39
CA GLN A 122 3.27 10.01 -18.06
C GLN A 122 2.32 8.97 -17.47
N MET A 123 2.86 7.86 -16.99
CA MET A 123 2.05 6.80 -16.38
C MET A 123 2.66 6.23 -15.11
N VAL A 124 1.80 5.77 -14.21
CA VAL A 124 2.17 4.98 -13.04
C VAL A 124 1.94 3.51 -13.35
N TYR A 125 3.04 2.75 -13.49
CA TYR A 125 3.02 1.34 -13.88
C TYR A 125 3.36 0.42 -12.71
N LEU A 126 2.55 -0.61 -12.50
CA LEU A 126 2.78 -1.65 -11.48
C LEU A 126 3.54 -2.85 -12.07
N LYS A 127 4.76 -3.07 -11.58
CA LYS A 127 5.59 -4.23 -11.99
C LYS A 127 5.04 -5.55 -11.41
N PRO A 128 5.50 -6.72 -11.91
CA PRO A 128 5.13 -8.03 -11.34
C PRO A 128 5.49 -8.25 -9.87
N ASN A 129 6.39 -7.45 -9.31
CA ASN A 129 6.78 -7.46 -7.89
C ASN A 129 6.01 -6.42 -7.06
N ASP A 130 4.86 -5.93 -7.54
CA ASP A 130 4.03 -4.89 -6.93
C ASP A 130 4.74 -3.55 -6.69
N GLU A 131 5.85 -3.33 -7.36
CA GLU A 131 6.60 -2.08 -7.29
C GLU A 131 6.01 -1.07 -8.30
N LYS A 132 5.55 0.07 -7.78
CA LYS A 132 5.07 1.18 -8.60
C LYS A 132 6.25 1.93 -9.22
N THR A 133 6.14 2.22 -10.50
CA THR A 133 7.13 3.05 -11.20
C THR A 133 6.45 4.08 -12.08
N SER A 134 6.80 5.35 -11.89
CA SER A 134 6.43 6.41 -12.81
C SER A 134 7.34 6.39 -14.04
N ARG A 135 6.76 6.53 -15.23
CA ARG A 135 7.46 6.47 -16.51
C ARG A 135 6.88 7.50 -17.46
N THR A 136 7.75 8.15 -18.22
CA THR A 136 7.38 8.94 -19.40
C THR A 136 7.66 8.10 -20.63
N VAL A 137 6.64 7.89 -21.45
CA VAL A 137 6.69 7.00 -22.61
C VAL A 137 6.03 7.65 -23.82
N ILE A 138 6.57 7.44 -25.01
CA ILE A 138 5.95 7.86 -26.27
C ILE A 138 5.27 6.63 -26.88
N PRO A 139 3.92 6.57 -26.90
CA PRO A 139 3.21 5.41 -27.42
C PRO A 139 3.40 5.30 -28.93
N LYS A 140 3.58 4.07 -29.42
CA LYS A 140 3.75 3.75 -30.86
C LYS A 140 2.55 2.97 -31.39
N ALA A 141 2.09 1.99 -30.62
CA ALA A 141 0.98 1.13 -30.99
C ALA A 141 0.25 0.61 -29.76
N VAL A 142 -1.06 0.37 -29.89
CA VAL A 142 -1.91 -0.19 -28.85
C VAL A 142 -2.79 -1.28 -29.42
N GLY A 143 -2.92 -2.42 -28.74
CA GLY A 143 -3.74 -3.53 -29.22
C GLY A 143 -3.55 -4.84 -28.45
N GLU A 144 -4.11 -5.92 -28.98
CA GLU A 144 -3.87 -7.28 -28.47
C GLU A 144 -2.44 -7.73 -28.78
N MET A 145 -1.76 -8.25 -27.76
CA MET A 145 -0.43 -8.83 -27.86
C MET A 145 -0.44 -10.26 -27.32
N GLU A 146 0.47 -11.08 -27.81
CA GLU A 146 0.59 -12.47 -27.39
C GLU A 146 1.93 -12.72 -26.71
N TYR A 147 1.90 -13.36 -25.53
CA TYR A 147 3.10 -13.85 -24.87
C TYR A 147 2.85 -15.26 -24.33
N ARG A 148 3.69 -16.21 -24.74
CA ARG A 148 3.62 -17.63 -24.34
C ARG A 148 2.18 -18.19 -24.42
N SER A 149 1.50 -17.93 -25.54
CA SER A 149 0.13 -18.40 -25.83
C SER A 149 -1.00 -17.75 -25.03
N SER A 150 -0.74 -16.66 -24.29
CA SER A 150 -1.76 -15.83 -23.64
C SER A 150 -1.88 -14.48 -24.33
N LYS A 151 -3.10 -14.12 -24.73
CA LYS A 151 -3.43 -12.78 -25.26
C LYS A 151 -3.65 -11.80 -24.12
N TYR A 152 -3.13 -10.59 -24.26
CA TYR A 152 -3.34 -9.49 -23.32
C TYR A 152 -3.35 -8.15 -24.06
N LEU A 153 -4.00 -7.15 -23.48
CA LEU A 153 -4.00 -5.81 -24.04
C LEU A 153 -2.70 -5.07 -23.66
N GLY A 154 -1.97 -4.61 -24.66
CA GLY A 154 -0.67 -3.98 -24.49
C GLY A 154 -0.51 -2.68 -25.27
N MET A 155 0.44 -1.87 -24.81
CA MET A 155 0.92 -0.66 -25.46
C MET A 155 2.42 -0.82 -25.74
N GLN A 156 2.83 -0.70 -27.00
CA GLN A 156 4.24 -0.52 -27.38
C GLN A 156 4.57 0.96 -27.23
N ALA A 157 5.58 1.27 -26.44
CA ALA A 157 6.00 2.64 -26.23
C ALA A 157 7.51 2.76 -26.03
N PHE A 158 8.08 3.86 -26.50
CA PHE A 158 9.47 4.20 -26.30
C PHE A 158 9.66 4.85 -24.92
N CYS A 159 10.48 4.25 -24.06
CA CYS A 159 10.69 4.76 -22.70
C CYS A 159 11.86 5.75 -22.64
N LEU A 160 11.54 7.04 -22.47
CA LEU A 160 12.54 8.13 -22.49
C LEU A 160 13.65 7.95 -21.45
N LYS A 161 13.30 7.47 -20.25
CA LYS A 161 14.28 7.31 -19.14
C LYS A 161 15.27 6.16 -19.38
N ARG A 162 14.93 5.19 -20.22
CA ARG A 162 15.78 4.02 -20.50
C ARG A 162 16.29 3.95 -21.94
N ASN A 163 15.81 4.84 -22.80
CA ASN A 163 16.17 4.90 -24.21
C ASN A 163 15.95 3.56 -24.94
N ASP A 164 14.82 2.90 -24.65
CA ASP A 164 14.52 1.55 -25.11
C ASP A 164 13.01 1.36 -25.37
N ASP A 165 12.69 0.53 -26.35
CA ASP A 165 11.33 0.20 -26.76
C ASP A 165 10.77 -0.93 -25.90
N ARG A 166 9.59 -0.71 -25.31
CA ARG A 166 9.02 -1.67 -24.37
C ARG A 166 7.52 -1.83 -24.54
N VAL A 167 7.07 -3.04 -24.22
CA VAL A 167 5.65 -3.38 -24.12
C VAL A 167 5.18 -3.19 -22.68
N PHE A 168 4.08 -2.47 -22.52
CA PHE A 168 3.40 -2.26 -21.25
C PHE A 168 2.01 -2.85 -21.32
N ARG A 169 1.65 -3.71 -20.37
CA ARG A 169 0.27 -4.20 -20.28
C ARG A 169 -0.66 -3.12 -19.74
N ILE A 170 -1.79 -2.90 -20.39
CA ILE A 170 -2.71 -1.81 -20.06
C ILE A 170 -3.39 -2.03 -18.71
N ASP A 171 -3.70 -3.29 -18.36
CA ASP A 171 -4.26 -3.68 -17.07
C ASP A 171 -3.38 -3.28 -15.87
N ARG A 172 -2.09 -3.03 -16.11
CA ARG A 172 -1.10 -2.64 -15.09
C ARG A 172 -0.76 -1.16 -15.06
N ILE A 173 -1.41 -0.37 -15.90
CA ILE A 173 -1.33 1.10 -15.89
C ILE A 173 -2.36 1.59 -14.88
N LEU A 174 -1.90 2.12 -13.76
CA LEU A 174 -2.77 2.63 -12.70
C LEU A 174 -3.31 4.02 -13.04
N GLU A 175 -2.43 4.89 -13.54
CA GLU A 175 -2.70 6.29 -13.89
C GLU A 175 -1.98 6.60 -15.21
N ILE A 176 -2.60 7.43 -16.06
CA ILE A 176 -2.04 7.88 -17.33
C ILE A 176 -2.48 9.32 -17.61
N GLU A 177 -1.52 10.17 -17.97
CA GLU A 177 -1.72 11.60 -18.24
C GLU A 177 -0.87 12.01 -19.44
N GLU A 178 -1.37 12.95 -20.25
CA GLU A 178 -0.62 13.56 -21.35
C GLU A 178 0.34 14.64 -20.82
N VAL A 179 1.54 14.70 -21.40
CA VAL A 179 2.60 15.67 -21.07
C VAL A 179 2.84 16.62 -22.23
#